data_AF-A0A8X6P3S4-F1
#
_entry.id   AF-A0A8X6P3S4-F1
#
_cell.length_a   1.000
_cell.length_b   1.000
_cell.length_c   1.000
_cell.angle_alpha   90.00
_cell.angle_beta   90.00
_cell.angle_gamma   90.00
#
_symmetry.space_group_name_H-M   'P 1'
#
loop_
_entity.id
_entity.type
_entity.pdbx_description
1 polymer ?
#
loop_
_entity_poly.entity_id
_entity_poly.type
_entity_poly.pdbx_seq_one_letter_code
_entity_poly.pdbx_strand_id
1 'polypeptide(L)'
;MFSHGCEIYYDGDLIHPLTGVSMRSLRQKTEGARDKLRQRGYNVIQMLEHDFVNFKKTERFQEFFLQHEVTDRLNPRDAFFGGITNGVKLYFEGCAKYIDFP
;
A
#
# COMPACT_ATOMS: atom_id res chain seq x y z
N MET A 1 2.95 6.23 -7.88
CA MET A 1 2.28 7.31 -7.12
C MET A 1 1.17 7.84 -8.01
N PHE A 2 -0.07 7.35 -7.86
CA PHE A 2 -1.25 7.83 -8.62
C PHE A 2 -2.52 7.76 -7.74
N SER A 3 -2.33 7.57 -6.43
CA SER A 3 -3.20 6.69 -5.65
C SER A 3 -4.55 7.28 -5.28
N HIS A 4 -4.77 8.59 -5.40
CA HIS A 4 -6.01 9.24 -4.94
C HIS A 4 -6.49 10.44 -5.77
N GLY A 5 -5.92 10.70 -6.96
CA GLY A 5 -6.40 11.82 -7.77
C GLY A 5 -6.05 13.21 -7.21
N CYS A 6 -4.86 13.37 -6.63
CA CYS A 6 -4.44 14.65 -6.03
C CYS A 6 -4.33 15.77 -7.08
N GLU A 7 -5.05 16.87 -6.86
CA GLU A 7 -5.07 18.03 -7.80
C GLU A 7 -3.75 18.77 -7.92
N ILE A 8 -2.86 18.66 -6.94
CA ILE A 8 -1.56 19.36 -6.95
C ILE A 8 -0.65 18.78 -8.06
N TYR A 9 -0.75 17.48 -8.31
CA TYR A 9 0.17 16.76 -9.19
C TYR A 9 -0.48 16.22 -10.46
N TYR A 10 -1.82 16.20 -10.52
CA TYR A 10 -2.56 15.61 -11.63
C TYR A 10 -3.73 16.49 -12.04
N ASP A 11 -3.85 16.66 -13.35
CA ASP A 11 -5.08 17.17 -13.95
C ASP A 11 -6.24 16.24 -13.59
N GLY A 12 -7.38 16.82 -13.19
CA GLY A 12 -8.58 16.07 -12.84
C GLY A 12 -9.14 15.24 -14.01
N ASP A 13 -8.91 15.67 -15.25
CA ASP A 13 -9.38 14.98 -16.46
C ASP A 13 -8.38 13.94 -16.96
N LEU A 14 -7.18 13.87 -16.38
CA LEU A 14 -6.21 12.80 -16.66
C LEU A 14 -6.81 11.45 -16.30
N ILE A 15 -6.69 10.48 -17.22
CA ILE A 15 -7.12 9.10 -16.98
C ILE A 15 -6.04 8.35 -16.23
N HIS A 16 -6.41 7.74 -15.10
CA HIS A 16 -5.52 6.91 -14.31
C HIS A 16 -5.21 5.60 -15.08
N PRO A 17 -3.94 5.26 -15.34
CA PRO A 17 -3.54 4.19 -16.25
C PRO A 17 -4.00 2.80 -15.80
N LEU A 18 -4.07 2.53 -14.49
CA LEU A 18 -4.48 1.21 -13.96
C LEU A 18 -6.00 1.03 -13.82
N THR A 19 -6.74 2.10 -13.52
CA THR A 19 -8.17 2.01 -13.19
C THR A 19 -9.07 2.48 -14.32
N GLY A 20 -8.52 3.13 -15.35
CA GLY A 20 -9.26 3.64 -16.51
C GLY A 20 -10.27 4.76 -16.20
N VAL A 21 -10.25 5.30 -14.97
CA VAL A 21 -11.13 6.41 -14.54
C VAL A 21 -10.32 7.70 -14.42
N SER A 22 -11.00 8.84 -14.53
CA SER A 22 -10.34 10.13 -14.33
C SER A 22 -9.83 10.32 -12.90
N MET A 23 -8.75 11.09 -12.74
CA MET A 23 -8.19 11.43 -11.43
C MET A 23 -9.24 12.14 -10.55
N ARG A 24 -10.10 12.99 -11.13
CA ARG A 24 -11.25 13.61 -10.43
C ARG A 24 -12.20 12.55 -9.86
N SER A 25 -12.54 11.53 -10.65
CA SER A 25 -13.43 10.45 -10.21
C SER A 25 -12.81 9.61 -9.10
N LEU A 26 -11.50 9.35 -9.18
CA LEU A 26 -10.77 8.61 -8.15
C LEU A 26 -10.75 9.38 -6.81
N ARG A 27 -10.55 10.70 -6.88
CA ARG A 27 -10.63 11.57 -5.72
C ARG A 27 -12.02 11.58 -5.09
N GLN A 28 -13.07 11.77 -5.89
CA GLN A 28 -14.45 11.75 -5.40
C GLN A 28 -14.81 10.43 -4.70
N LYS A 29 -14.34 9.30 -5.23
CA LYS A 29 -14.51 7.99 -4.57
C LYS A 29 -13.81 7.94 -3.21
N THR A 30 -12.59 8.46 -3.14
CA THR A 30 -11.80 8.51 -1.89
C THR A 30 -12.47 9.41 -0.84
N GLU A 31 -12.93 10.60 -1.25
CA GLU A 31 -13.67 11.54 -0.40
C GLU A 31 -14.99 10.93 0.08
N GLY A 32 -15.76 10.30 -0.81
CA GLY A 32 -17.00 9.63 -0.44
C GLY A 32 -16.79 8.48 0.56
N ALA A 33 -15.70 7.73 0.46
CA ALA A 33 -15.34 6.70 1.43
C ALA A 33 -14.99 7.31 2.80
N ARG A 34 -14.22 8.39 2.82
CA ARG A 34 -13.87 9.14 4.03
C ARG A 34 -15.13 9.68 4.72
N ASP A 35 -16.04 10.29 3.95
CA ASP A 35 -17.23 10.92 4.50
C ASP A 35 -18.20 9.87 5.06
N LYS A 36 -18.30 8.70 4.41
CA LYS A 36 -19.03 7.53 4.95
C LYS A 36 -18.48 7.03 6.29
N LEU A 37 -17.19 7.13 6.53
CA LEU A 37 -16.59 6.78 7.82
C LEU A 37 -16.90 7.86 8.86
N ARG A 38 -16.77 9.13 8.51
CA ARG A 38 -17.11 10.25 9.42
C ARG A 38 -18.59 10.24 9.82
N GLN A 39 -19.49 9.97 8.88
CA GLN A 39 -20.93 9.85 9.15
C GLN A 39 -21.28 8.73 10.14
N ARG A 40 -20.42 7.71 10.27
CA ARG A 40 -20.58 6.64 11.26
C ARG A 40 -20.02 7.00 12.64
N GLY A 41 -19.56 8.23 12.83
CA GLY A 41 -19.02 8.73 14.10
C GLY A 41 -17.53 8.45 14.30
N TYR A 42 -16.81 7.92 13.30
CA TYR A 42 -15.37 7.73 13.40
C TYR A 42 -14.61 9.06 13.26
N ASN A 43 -13.57 9.24 14.07
CA ASN A 43 -12.59 10.30 13.87
C ASN A 43 -11.60 9.89 12.77
N VAL A 44 -11.78 10.44 11.57
CA VAL A 44 -10.96 10.11 10.39
C VAL A 44 -9.97 11.22 10.08
N ILE A 45 -8.69 10.94 10.33
CA ILE A 45 -7.54 11.78 9.97
C ILE A 45 -6.95 11.26 8.66
N GLN A 46 -6.82 12.12 7.67
CA GLN A 46 -6.24 11.79 6.36
C GLN A 46 -4.99 12.64 6.14
N MET A 47 -3.92 12.01 5.63
CA MET A 47 -2.69 12.68 5.21
C MET A 47 -2.34 12.15 3.82
N LEU A 48 -2.14 13.06 2.86
CA LEU A 48 -1.74 12.66 1.50
C LEU A 48 -0.25 12.33 1.46
N GLU A 49 0.18 11.58 0.45
CA GLU A 49 1.55 11.11 0.35
C GLU A 49 2.57 12.25 0.29
N HIS A 50 2.28 13.32 -0.45
CA HIS A 50 3.18 14.48 -0.54
C HIS A 50 3.25 15.26 0.79
N ASP A 51 2.13 15.37 1.51
CA ASP A 51 2.11 15.95 2.85
C ASP A 51 2.96 15.12 3.79
N PHE A 52 2.84 13.79 3.71
CA PHE A 52 3.66 12.87 4.50
C PHE A 52 5.15 12.97 4.15
N VAL A 53 5.48 13.07 2.86
CA VAL A 53 6.87 13.27 2.40
C VAL A 53 7.46 14.56 2.97
N ASN A 54 6.68 15.63 3.06
CA ASN A 54 7.10 16.88 3.68
C ASN A 54 7.17 16.78 5.20
N PHE A 55 6.19 16.12 5.83
CA PHE A 55 6.17 15.87 7.28
C PHE A 55 7.40 15.10 7.76
N LYS A 56 7.87 14.12 6.97
CA LYS A 56 9.10 13.36 7.25
C LYS A 56 10.37 14.22 7.35
N LYS A 57 10.35 15.44 6.79
CA LYS A 57 11.48 16.37 6.84
C LYS A 57 11.47 17.26 8.09
N THR A 58 10.39 17.23 8.88
CA THR A 58 10.28 18.04 10.09
C THR A 58 11.13 17.46 11.22
N GLU A 59 11.72 18.33 12.04
CA GLU A 59 12.52 17.94 13.21
C GLU A 59 11.73 17.01 14.13
N ARG A 60 10.46 17.34 14.39
CA ARG A 60 9.54 16.51 15.19
C ARG A 60 9.45 15.07 14.70
N PHE A 61 9.36 14.85 13.38
CA PHE A 61 9.30 13.49 12.85
C PHE A 61 10.65 12.77 13.00
N GLN A 62 11.75 13.48 12.79
CA GLN A 62 13.09 12.92 12.95
C GLN A 62 13.38 12.52 14.41
N GLU A 63 13.02 13.37 15.37
CA GLU A 63 13.12 13.08 16.80
C GLU A 63 12.28 11.85 17.19
N PHE A 64 11.02 11.80 16.74
CA PHE A 64 10.16 10.63 16.95
C PHE A 64 10.76 9.36 16.33
N PHE A 65 11.32 9.45 15.13
CA PHE A 65 11.92 8.32 14.44
C PHE A 65 13.17 7.80 15.15
N LEU A 66 14.00 8.70 15.69
CA LEU A 66 15.20 8.35 16.47
C LEU A 66 14.87 7.64 17.79
N GLN A 67 13.72 7.94 18.39
CA GLN A 67 13.23 7.25 19.59
C GLN A 67 12.67 5.86 19.28
N HIS A 68 12.41 5.54 18.00
CA HIS A 68 11.87 4.26 17.61
C HIS A 68 13.00 3.28 17.32
N GLU A 69 13.01 2.15 18.02
CA GLU A 69 13.91 1.04 17.72
C GLU A 69 13.42 0.38 16.43
N VAL A 70 13.97 0.82 15.29
CA VAL A 70 13.69 0.20 14.00
C VAL A 70 14.35 -1.18 14.02
N THR A 71 13.56 -2.19 14.36
CA THR A 71 13.99 -3.58 14.18
C THR A 71 14.28 -3.79 12.70
N ASP A 72 15.44 -4.38 12.40
CA ASP A 72 15.80 -4.73 11.03
C ASP A 72 14.68 -5.53 10.36
N ARG A 73 14.56 -5.36 9.04
CA ARG A 73 13.60 -6.13 8.25
C ARG A 73 13.78 -7.60 8.58
N LEU A 74 12.69 -8.24 8.99
CA LEU A 74 12.66 -9.69 9.19
C LEU A 74 13.17 -10.34 7.90
N ASN A 75 14.33 -11.00 7.97
CA ASN A 75 14.81 -11.77 6.84
C ASN A 75 13.82 -12.92 6.63
N PRO A 76 13.09 -12.99 5.50
CA PRO A 76 12.08 -14.03 5.30
C PRO A 76 12.65 -15.43 5.46
N ARG A 77 13.95 -15.63 5.14
CA ARG A 77 14.65 -16.91 5.30
C ARG A 77 14.78 -17.35 6.76
N ASP A 78 14.89 -16.40 7.68
CA ASP A 78 14.99 -16.65 9.13
C ASP A 78 13.60 -16.84 9.76
N ALA A 79 12.56 -16.23 9.17
CA ALA A 79 11.16 -16.38 9.58
C ALA A 79 10.61 -17.80 9.32
N PHE A 80 11.14 -18.50 8.32
CA PHE A 80 10.79 -19.88 7.97
C PHE A 80 11.76 -20.92 8.55
N PHE A 81 12.45 -20.61 9.66
CA PHE A 81 13.37 -21.52 10.34
C PHE A 81 14.35 -22.21 9.36
N GLY A 82 14.95 -21.47 8.43
CA GLY A 82 15.97 -22.02 7.53
C GLY A 82 15.45 -22.89 6.39
N GLY A 83 14.17 -22.80 6.02
CA GLY A 83 13.69 -23.38 4.77
C GLY A 83 13.59 -24.91 4.75
N ILE A 84 13.41 -25.56 5.91
CA ILE A 84 13.02 -26.97 5.96
C ILE A 84 11.49 -27.10 5.87
N THR A 85 10.88 -26.45 4.90
CA THR A 85 9.68 -27.02 4.31
C THR A 85 10.18 -28.03 3.29
N ASN A 86 10.35 -29.28 3.73
CA ASN A 86 10.53 -30.42 2.85
C ASN A 86 9.30 -30.51 1.94
N GLY A 87 9.29 -29.73 0.85
CA GLY A 87 8.37 -29.88 -0.26
C GLY A 87 8.75 -31.14 -1.02
N VAL A 88 8.55 -32.30 -0.42
CA VAL A 88 8.84 -33.58 -1.07
C VAL A 88 7.56 -34.14 -1.66
N LYS A 89 7.31 -33.77 -2.91
CA LYS A 89 6.89 -34.75 -3.91
C LYS A 89 7.56 -34.43 -5.24
N LEU A 90 8.81 -34.87 -5.38
CA LEU A 90 9.63 -34.73 -6.59
C LEU A 90 9.26 -35.73 -7.71
N TYR A 91 8.18 -36.51 -7.54
CA TYR A 91 7.72 -37.43 -8.58
C TYR A 91 6.19 -37.49 -8.62
N PHE A 92 5.63 -37.13 -9.76
CA PHE A 92 4.23 -37.32 -10.11
C PHE A 92 4.17 -38.02 -11.46
N GLU A 93 3.68 -39.25 -11.47
CA GLU A 93 3.39 -39.98 -12.71
C GLU A 93 1.92 -39.72 -13.08
N GLY A 94 1.69 -38.79 -14.02
CA GLY A 94 0.37 -38.38 -14.48
C GLY A 94 0.38 -36.99 -15.15
N CYS A 95 -0.75 -36.56 -15.71
CA CYS A 95 -0.87 -35.23 -16.30
C CYS A 95 -1.06 -34.16 -15.20
N ALA A 96 0.03 -33.53 -14.75
CA ALA A 96 -0.05 -32.36 -13.89
C ALA A 96 -0.45 -31.13 -14.71
N LYS A 97 -1.48 -30.40 -14.26
CA LYS A 97 -1.90 -29.14 -14.88
C LYS A 97 -1.38 -27.99 -14.03
N TYR A 98 -0.35 -27.30 -14.53
CA TYR A 98 0.14 -26.07 -13.94
C TYR A 98 -0.84 -24.93 -14.28
N ILE A 99 -1.31 -24.21 -13.26
CA ILE A 99 -2.16 -23.04 -13.42
C ILE A 99 -1.45 -21.90 -12.68
N ASP A 100 -0.98 -20.94 -13.45
CA ASP A 100 -0.49 -19.66 -12.93
C ASP A 100 -1.66 -18.67 -12.89
N PHE A 101 -1.77 -17.88 -11.83
CA PHE A 101 -2.74 -16.79 -11.75
C PHE A 101 -2.00 -15.47 -11.97
N PRO A 102 -2.44 -14.63 -12.94
CA PRO A 102 -1.79 -13.34 -13.23
C PRO A 102 -1.98 -12.31 -12.12
#